data_AF-A0A200PWY4-F1
#
_entry.id   AF-A0A200PWY4-F1
#
_cell.length_a   1.000
_cell.length_b   1.000
_cell.length_c   1.000
_cell.angle_alpha   90.00
_cell.angle_beta   90.00
_cell.angle_gamma   90.00
#
_symmetry.space_group_name_H-M   'P 1'
#
loop_
_entity.id
_entity.type
_entity.pdbx_description
1 polymer ?
#
loop_
_entity_poly.entity_id
_entity_poly.type
_entity_poly.pdbx_seq_one_letter_code
_entity_poly.pdbx_strand_id
1 'polypeptide(L)'
;MPPHRPLGNNNDSNWASFQIFFQGWLIRQQHYLDQLLSSHDNKPQEELYALISQVLSHYQQYYEAKSILIRQDVYIVFSPPWFSSYERTFLWIAGFKPGLVFKLLNNAVPDLSEEQLENVRRLMMETRAAERELNDEMARVQESVVGPQVADMAGITTTPVTRAWKKKGNKKKKRERISRESVVDLCFFF
;
A
#
# COMPACT_ATOMS: atom_id res chain seq x y z
N MET A 1 26.39 -18.11 -13.68
CA MET A 1 26.10 -16.89 -12.90
C MET A 1 25.51 -15.85 -13.84
N PRO A 2 24.34 -15.26 -13.57
CA PRO A 2 23.89 -14.12 -14.35
C PRO A 2 24.75 -12.90 -13.99
N PRO A 3 24.98 -11.97 -14.93
CA PRO A 3 25.84 -10.82 -14.69
C PRO A 3 25.18 -9.84 -13.71
N HIS A 4 25.98 -9.29 -12.80
CA HIS A 4 25.59 -8.14 -11.98
C HIS A 4 25.31 -6.96 -12.91
N ARG A 5 24.05 -6.52 -12.96
CA ARG A 5 23.65 -5.26 -13.60
C ARG A 5 24.27 -4.12 -12.78
N PRO A 6 25.12 -3.24 -13.36
CA PRO A 6 25.54 -2.04 -12.66
C PRO A 6 24.33 -1.12 -12.57
N LEU A 7 23.77 -1.01 -11.36
CA LEU A 7 22.72 -0.03 -11.06
C LEU A 7 23.39 1.34 -11.09
N GLY A 8 22.98 2.18 -12.04
CA GLY A 8 23.58 3.47 -12.29
C GLY A 8 23.37 4.45 -11.13
N ASN A 9 24.37 5.32 -10.94
CA ASN A 9 24.50 6.39 -9.95
C ASN A 9 23.23 7.20 -9.58
N ASN A 10 22.20 7.24 -10.43
CA ASN A 10 20.98 8.00 -10.18
C ASN A 10 20.00 7.31 -9.21
N ASN A 11 19.97 5.97 -9.16
CA ASN A 11 19.07 5.28 -8.23
C ASN A 11 19.59 5.39 -6.78
N ASP A 12 20.91 5.31 -6.64
CA ASP A 12 21.60 5.46 -5.36
C ASP A 12 21.45 6.86 -4.78
N SER A 13 21.49 7.91 -5.63
CA SER A 13 21.28 9.29 -5.19
C SER A 13 19.85 9.57 -4.73
N ASN A 14 18.85 8.99 -5.40
CA ASN A 14 17.45 9.20 -5.07
C ASN A 14 17.06 8.46 -3.79
N TRP A 15 17.56 7.22 -3.63
CA TRP A 15 17.44 6.49 -2.37
C TRP A 15 18.09 7.26 -1.21
N ALA A 16 19.33 7.74 -1.36
CA ALA A 16 20.02 8.49 -0.31
C ALA A 16 19.24 9.76 0.09
N SER A 17 18.68 10.48 -0.89
CA SER A 17 17.86 11.67 -0.66
C SER A 17 16.56 11.33 0.10
N PHE A 18 15.88 10.26 -0.30
CA PHE A 18 14.68 9.79 0.41
C PHE A 18 15.00 9.30 1.81
N GLN A 19 16.12 8.62 2.02
CA GLN A 19 16.55 8.16 3.34
C GLN A 19 16.73 9.33 4.30
N ILE A 20 17.38 10.42 3.86
CA ILE A 20 17.53 11.65 4.65
C ILE A 20 16.16 12.26 4.95
N PHE A 21 15.29 12.37 3.92
CA PHE A 21 13.92 12.85 4.10
C PHE A 21 13.15 12.02 5.12
N PHE A 22 13.19 10.68 5.01
CA PHE A 22 12.43 9.75 5.83
C PHE A 22 12.86 9.81 7.29
N GLN A 23 14.17 9.91 7.56
CA GLN A 23 14.67 10.10 8.93
C GLN A 23 14.16 11.41 9.55
N GLY A 24 14.24 12.52 8.79
CA GLY A 24 13.66 13.78 9.24
C GLY A 24 12.14 13.74 9.40
N TRP A 25 11.45 12.97 8.55
CA TRP A 25 10.01 12.75 8.62
C TRP A 25 9.60 11.99 9.89
N LEU A 26 10.34 10.94 10.27
CA LEU A 26 10.11 10.19 11.50
C LEU A 26 10.27 11.04 12.77
N ILE A 27 11.28 11.91 12.80
CA ILE A 27 11.49 12.83 13.94
C ILE A 27 10.28 13.77 14.09
N ARG A 28 9.79 14.35 12.98
CA ARG A 28 8.58 15.20 13.01
C ARG A 28 7.33 14.39 13.35
N GLN A 29 7.23 13.16 12.90
CA GLN A 29 6.12 12.26 13.24
C GLN A 29 6.05 12.03 14.74
N GLN A 30 7.18 11.77 15.40
CA GLN A 30 7.23 11.64 16.85
C GLN A 30 6.78 12.94 17.54
N HIS A 31 7.25 14.10 17.06
CA HIS A 31 6.84 15.38 17.61
C HIS A 31 5.33 15.65 17.49
N TYR A 32 4.71 15.28 16.36
CA TYR A 32 3.25 15.36 16.22
C TYR A 32 2.52 14.40 17.15
N LEU A 33 3.02 13.17 17.31
CA LEU A 33 2.46 12.21 18.26
C LEU A 33 2.48 12.76 19.69
N ASP A 34 3.62 13.31 20.13
CA ASP A 34 3.75 13.91 21.46
C ASP A 34 2.76 15.07 21.66
N GLN A 35 2.60 15.92 20.64
CA GLN A 35 1.62 17.01 20.67
C GLN A 35 0.18 16.49 20.77
N LEU A 36 -0.19 15.46 20.01
CA LEU A 36 -1.52 14.86 20.08
C LEU A 36 -1.79 14.26 21.45
N LEU A 37 -0.84 13.51 22.01
CA LEU A 37 -0.96 12.92 23.35
C LEU A 37 -1.07 13.99 24.44
N SER A 38 -0.32 15.09 24.34
CA SER A 38 -0.40 16.22 25.28
C SER A 38 -1.69 17.06 25.13
N SER A 39 -2.38 16.98 24.00
CA SER A 39 -3.55 17.80 23.70
C SER A 39 -4.86 17.27 24.31
N HIS A 40 -4.82 16.06 24.89
CA HIS A 40 -5.96 15.35 25.45
C HIS A 40 -6.71 16.14 26.53
N ASP A 41 -6.05 17.05 27.25
CA ASP A 41 -6.64 17.63 28.46
C ASP A 41 -7.06 19.11 28.36
N ASN A 42 -6.67 19.92 27.35
CA ASN A 42 -6.89 21.39 27.45
C ASN A 42 -6.84 22.24 26.17
N LYS A 43 -6.85 21.69 24.94
CA LYS A 43 -6.80 22.55 23.74
C LYS A 43 -8.18 22.99 23.24
N PRO A 44 -8.34 24.26 22.81
CA PRO A 44 -9.49 24.67 22.03
C PRO A 44 -9.65 23.77 20.80
N GLN A 45 -10.89 23.43 20.46
CA GLN A 45 -11.21 22.52 19.38
C GLN A 45 -10.62 22.95 18.02
N GLU A 46 -10.52 24.26 17.77
CA GLU A 46 -9.88 24.82 16.57
C GLU A 46 -8.39 24.47 16.47
N GLU A 47 -7.65 24.54 17.57
CA GLU A 47 -6.23 24.16 17.61
C GLU A 47 -6.03 22.66 17.40
N LEU A 48 -6.94 21.84 17.92
CA LEU A 48 -6.93 20.39 17.68
C LEU A 48 -7.15 20.07 16.20
N TYR A 49 -8.12 20.73 15.54
CA TYR A 49 -8.34 20.55 14.10
C TYR A 49 -7.14 21.02 13.26
N ALA A 50 -6.52 22.13 13.63
CA ALA A 50 -5.30 22.59 12.98
C ALA A 50 -4.16 21.58 13.11
N LEU A 51 -3.97 21.00 14.30
CA LEU A 51 -2.96 19.96 14.54
C LEU A 51 -3.25 18.69 13.72
N ILE A 52 -4.51 18.24 13.67
CA ILE A 52 -4.92 17.10 12.83
C ILE A 52 -4.62 17.39 11.36
N SER A 53 -4.93 18.59 10.86
CA SER A 53 -4.64 18.99 9.48
C SER A 53 -3.13 18.98 9.18
N GLN A 54 -2.30 19.45 10.11
CA GLN A 54 -0.85 19.38 9.98
C GLN A 54 -0.33 17.94 9.93
N VAL A 55 -0.88 17.04 10.75
CA VAL A 55 -0.54 15.61 10.72
C VAL A 55 -0.91 14.99 9.38
N LEU A 56 -2.11 15.27 8.86
CA LEU A 56 -2.54 14.77 7.56
C LEU A 56 -1.63 15.28 6.42
N SER A 57 -1.27 16.57 6.45
CA SER A 57 -0.31 17.14 5.49
C SER A 57 1.08 16.48 5.60
N HIS A 58 1.52 16.16 6.82
CA HIS A 58 2.79 15.46 7.04
C HIS A 58 2.78 14.05 6.44
N TYR A 59 1.68 13.30 6.55
CA TYR A 59 1.52 12.01 5.85
C TYR A 59 1.47 12.17 4.33
N GLN A 60 0.79 13.20 3.81
CA GLN A 60 0.76 13.48 2.38
C GLN A 60 2.17 13.67 1.82
N GLN A 61 3.03 14.44 2.51
CA GLN A 61 4.43 14.63 2.11
C GLN A 61 5.21 13.31 2.03
N TYR A 62 4.96 12.37 2.95
CA TYR A 62 5.58 11.04 2.90
C TYR A 62 5.15 10.26 1.67
N TYR A 63 3.86 10.24 1.35
CA TYR A 63 3.36 9.53 0.17
C TYR A 63 3.80 10.15 -1.14
N GLU A 64 3.89 11.48 -1.22
CA GLU A 64 4.47 12.18 -2.35
C GLU A 64 5.94 11.78 -2.58
N ALA A 65 6.77 11.88 -1.55
CA ALA A 65 8.18 11.48 -1.61
C ALA A 65 8.34 9.98 -1.96
N LYS A 66 7.52 9.12 -1.36
CA LYS A 66 7.50 7.68 -1.63
C LYS A 66 7.12 7.42 -3.09
N SER A 67 6.12 8.11 -3.63
CA SER A 67 5.66 7.93 -5.01
C SER A 67 6.73 8.23 -6.05
N ILE A 68 7.61 9.22 -5.79
CA ILE A 68 8.72 9.57 -6.68
C ILE A 68 9.69 8.40 -6.81
N LEU A 69 10.02 7.72 -5.70
CA LEU A 69 10.86 6.52 -5.73
C LEU A 69 10.19 5.38 -6.50
N ILE A 70 8.91 5.14 -6.25
CA ILE A 70 8.16 4.03 -6.88
C ILE A 70 8.10 4.18 -8.39
N ARG A 71 7.96 5.42 -8.89
CA ARG A 71 7.96 5.71 -10.34
C ARG A 71 9.28 5.37 -11.01
N GLN A 72 10.39 5.38 -10.27
CA GLN A 72 11.72 5.06 -10.77
C GLN A 72 12.00 3.57 -10.69
N ASP A 73 11.67 2.95 -9.56
CA ASP A 73 11.79 1.51 -9.36
C ASP A 73 10.61 0.96 -8.56
N VAL A 74 9.70 0.28 -9.25
CA VAL A 74 8.52 -0.34 -8.64
C VAL A 74 8.90 -1.50 -7.70
N TYR A 75 10.07 -2.11 -7.85
CA TYR A 75 10.49 -3.22 -6.98
C TYR A 75 10.64 -2.79 -5.53
N ILE A 76 10.94 -1.51 -5.29
CA ILE A 76 11.19 -0.96 -3.97
C ILE A 76 9.99 -1.08 -3.02
N VAL A 77 8.75 -1.17 -3.53
CA VAL A 77 7.56 -1.35 -2.67
C VAL A 77 7.40 -2.75 -2.13
N PHE A 78 7.98 -3.74 -2.81
CA PHE A 78 7.93 -5.16 -2.42
C PHE A 78 9.11 -5.55 -1.52
N SER A 79 10.18 -4.75 -1.52
CA SER A 79 11.32 -4.90 -0.62
C SER A 79 11.78 -3.52 -0.12
N PRO A 80 10.97 -2.83 0.70
CA PRO A 80 11.26 -1.46 1.12
C PRO A 80 12.51 -1.42 2.00
N PRO A 81 13.60 -0.75 1.55
CA PRO A 81 14.83 -0.67 2.32
C PRO A 81 14.69 0.16 3.60
N TRP A 82 13.66 1.01 3.71
CA TRP A 82 13.37 1.81 4.90
C TRP A 82 12.53 1.09 5.96
N PHE A 83 12.05 -0.13 5.70
CA PHE A 83 11.36 -0.92 6.72
C PHE A 83 12.35 -1.74 7.54
N SER A 84 12.19 -1.70 8.86
CA SER A 84 12.81 -2.62 9.81
C SER A 84 12.36 -4.06 9.59
N SER A 85 13.09 -5.03 10.15
CA SER A 85 12.73 -6.46 10.07
C SER A 85 11.33 -6.74 10.65
N TYR A 86 10.95 -6.01 11.70
CA TYR A 86 9.62 -6.12 12.31
C TYR A 86 8.54 -5.61 11.36
N GLU A 87 8.69 -4.41 10.80
CA GLU A 87 7.73 -3.83 9.86
C GLU A 87 7.54 -4.68 8.60
N ARG A 88 8.62 -5.32 8.11
CA ARG A 88 8.56 -6.25 6.97
C ARG A 88 7.70 -7.47 7.24
N THR A 89 7.53 -7.88 8.50
CA THR A 89 6.66 -9.04 8.85
C THR A 89 5.18 -8.73 8.62
N PHE A 90 4.80 -7.44 8.62
CA PHE A 90 3.44 -6.98 8.34
C PHE A 90 3.26 -6.43 6.92
N LEU A 91 4.27 -6.58 6.06
CA LEU A 91 4.18 -6.18 4.66
C LEU A 91 3.17 -7.08 3.94
N TRP A 92 2.20 -6.45 3.29
CA TRP A 92 1.20 -7.11 2.46
C TRP A 92 1.56 -6.92 0.98
N ILE A 93 0.86 -6.07 0.24
CA ILE A 93 1.11 -5.87 -1.19
C ILE A 93 2.27 -4.87 -1.41
N ALA A 94 2.10 -3.63 -0.95
CA ALA A 94 3.06 -2.52 -1.14
C ALA A 94 3.19 -1.64 0.12
N GLY A 95 2.77 -2.19 1.26
CA GLY A 95 2.64 -1.52 2.54
C GLY A 95 1.96 -2.42 3.58
N PHE A 96 1.51 -1.84 4.69
CA PHE A 96 0.75 -2.57 5.70
C PHE A 96 -0.66 -2.89 5.19
N LYS A 97 -1.29 -3.91 5.78
CA LYS A 97 -2.69 -4.26 5.51
C LYS A 97 -3.63 -3.26 6.22
N PRO A 98 -4.43 -2.43 5.52
CA PRO A 98 -5.22 -1.35 6.13
C PRO A 98 -6.12 -1.80 7.29
N GLY A 99 -6.68 -3.01 7.20
CA GLY A 99 -7.52 -3.63 8.21
C GLY A 99 -6.86 -3.79 9.58
N LEU A 100 -5.52 -3.75 9.67
CA LEU A 100 -4.80 -3.80 10.95
C LEU A 100 -5.05 -2.54 11.79
N VAL A 101 -5.31 -1.39 11.17
CA VAL A 101 -5.56 -0.12 11.88
C VAL A 101 -6.79 -0.26 12.79
N PHE A 102 -7.85 -0.90 12.32
CA PHE A 102 -9.07 -1.09 13.13
C PHE A 102 -8.86 -1.98 14.35
N LYS A 103 -7.89 -2.91 14.31
CA LYS A 103 -7.53 -3.72 15.49
C LYS A 103 -6.84 -2.88 16.56
N LEU A 104 -6.11 -1.85 16.16
CA LEU A 104 -5.46 -0.91 17.07
C LEU A 104 -6.46 0.11 17.61
N LEU A 105 -7.33 0.63 16.73
CA LEU A 105 -8.33 1.64 17.07
C LEU A 105 -9.23 1.21 18.23
N ASN A 106 -9.77 -0.02 18.18
CA ASN A 106 -10.65 -0.53 19.22
C ASN A 106 -9.99 -0.61 20.61
N ASN A 107 -8.67 -0.67 20.68
CA ASN A 107 -7.92 -0.71 21.94
C ASN A 107 -7.40 0.67 22.36
N ALA A 108 -7.28 1.60 21.41
CA ALA A 108 -6.60 2.88 21.62
C ALA A 108 -7.56 4.05 21.86
N VAL A 109 -8.83 3.94 21.45
CA VAL A 109 -9.83 5.02 21.58
C VAL A 109 -11.07 4.49 22.30
N PRO A 110 -11.15 4.63 23.64
CA PRO A 110 -12.23 4.03 24.44
C PRO A 110 -13.58 4.75 24.32
N ASP A 111 -13.60 6.04 23.95
CA ASP A 111 -14.78 6.90 24.07
C ASP A 111 -15.29 7.41 22.71
N LEU A 112 -15.62 6.49 21.80
CA LEU A 112 -16.29 6.85 20.55
C LEU A 112 -17.80 7.01 20.76
N SER A 113 -18.39 8.07 20.20
CA SER A 113 -19.85 8.21 20.12
C SER A 113 -20.46 7.09 19.26
N GLU A 114 -21.75 6.77 19.44
CA GLU A 114 -22.39 5.72 18.63
C GLU A 114 -22.33 6.04 17.12
N GLU A 115 -22.44 7.31 16.75
CA GLU A 115 -22.29 7.75 15.36
C GLU A 115 -20.87 7.50 14.83
N GLN A 116 -19.85 7.86 15.62
CA GLN A 116 -18.45 7.61 15.26
C GLN A 116 -18.17 6.11 15.15
N LEU A 117 -18.71 5.32 16.07
CA LEU A 117 -18.56 3.88 16.08
C LEU A 117 -19.21 3.24 14.85
N GLU A 118 -20.41 3.70 14.46
CA GLU A 118 -21.06 3.22 13.25
C GLU A 118 -20.28 3.62 11.98
N ASN A 119 -19.74 4.83 11.94
CA ASN A 119 -18.88 5.29 10.85
C ASN A 119 -17.61 4.43 10.74
N VAL A 120 -16.98 4.08 11.88
CA VAL A 120 -15.82 3.19 11.95
C VAL A 120 -16.18 1.78 11.49
N ARG A 121 -17.32 1.21 11.94
CA ARG A 121 -17.79 -0.12 11.52
C ARG A 121 -18.02 -0.17 10.01
N ARG A 122 -18.66 0.85 9.45
CA ARG A 122 -18.88 0.99 8.00
C ARG A 122 -17.55 1.01 7.25
N LEU A 123 -16.62 1.88 7.66
CA LEU A 123 -15.31 1.99 7.02
C LEU A 123 -14.50 0.68 7.12
N MET A 124 -14.60 -0.03 8.24
CA MET A 124 -13.97 -1.34 8.41
C MET A 124 -14.53 -2.38 7.44
N MET A 125 -15.84 -2.38 7.21
CA MET A 125 -16.50 -3.30 6.27
C MET A 125 -16.12 -2.99 4.82
N GLU A 126 -16.10 -1.72 4.44
CA GLU A 126 -15.65 -1.25 3.12
C GLU A 126 -14.18 -1.63 2.89
N THR A 127 -13.31 -1.37 3.87
CA THR A 127 -11.88 -1.73 3.81
C THR A 127 -11.73 -3.23 3.63
N ARG A 128 -12.45 -4.05 4.40
CA ARG A 128 -12.37 -5.52 4.30
C ARG A 128 -12.84 -6.03 2.94
N ALA A 129 -13.84 -5.38 2.33
CA ALA A 129 -14.30 -5.73 0.98
C ALA A 129 -13.23 -5.42 -0.06
N ALA A 130 -12.67 -4.21 -0.06
CA ALA A 130 -11.60 -3.81 -0.96
C ALA A 130 -10.35 -4.69 -0.80
N GLU A 131 -9.97 -5.03 0.44
CA GLU A 131 -8.85 -5.92 0.70
C GLU A 131 -9.03 -7.34 0.12
N ARG A 132 -10.26 -7.87 0.15
CA ARG A 132 -10.57 -9.17 -0.46
C ARG A 132 -10.40 -9.11 -1.97
N GLU A 133 -10.94 -8.07 -2.59
CA GLU A 133 -10.81 -7.86 -4.04
C GLU A 133 -9.34 -7.77 -4.47
N LEU A 134 -8.52 -6.99 -3.76
CA LEU A 134 -7.09 -6.87 -4.04
C LEU A 134 -6.33 -8.19 -3.83
N ASN A 135 -6.70 -8.97 -2.80
CA ASN A 135 -6.12 -10.29 -2.56
C ASN A 135 -6.45 -11.26 -3.70
N ASP A 136 -7.71 -11.30 -4.14
CA ASP A 136 -8.15 -12.17 -5.22
C ASP A 136 -7.48 -11.79 -6.54
N GLU A 137 -7.31 -10.49 -6.80
CA GLU A 137 -6.56 -9.98 -7.95
C GLU A 137 -5.08 -10.40 -7.90
N MET A 138 -4.43 -10.23 -6.75
CA MET A 138 -3.03 -10.63 -6.56
C MET A 138 -2.87 -12.15 -6.77
N ALA A 139 -3.75 -12.96 -6.20
CA ALA A 139 -3.74 -14.41 -6.38
C ALA A 139 -3.87 -14.80 -7.86
N ARG A 140 -4.76 -14.14 -8.60
CA ARG A 140 -4.92 -14.34 -10.04
C ARG A 140 -3.66 -13.99 -10.83
N VAL A 141 -3.01 -12.87 -10.48
CA VAL A 141 -1.75 -12.46 -11.12
C VAL A 141 -0.66 -13.49 -10.85
N GLN A 142 -0.50 -13.94 -9.60
CA GLN A 142 0.49 -14.95 -9.23
C GLN A 142 0.25 -16.28 -9.94
N GLU A 143 -0.99 -16.77 -10.00
CA GLU A 143 -1.34 -18.00 -10.72
C GLU A 143 -0.95 -17.92 -12.21
N SER A 144 -1.17 -16.76 -12.83
CA SER A 144 -0.85 -16.57 -14.26
C SER A 144 0.66 -16.61 -14.57
N VAL A 145 1.51 -16.24 -13.61
CA VAL A 145 2.98 -16.22 -13.75
C VAL A 145 3.60 -17.55 -13.36
N VAL A 146 3.08 -18.18 -12.31
CA VAL A 146 3.60 -19.45 -11.74
C VAL A 146 3.09 -20.66 -12.51
N GLY A 147 1.83 -20.64 -12.98
CA GLY A 147 1.19 -21.75 -13.67
C GLY A 147 2.02 -22.33 -14.83
N PRO A 148 2.54 -21.50 -15.76
CA PRO A 148 3.41 -21.98 -16.84
C PRO A 148 4.70 -22.62 -16.34
N GLN A 149 5.37 -22.01 -15.35
CA GLN A 149 6.66 -22.51 -14.85
C GLN A 149 6.51 -23.84 -14.11
N VAL A 150 5.43 -24.02 -13.35
CA VAL A 150 5.14 -25.27 -12.65
C VAL A 150 4.69 -26.35 -13.64
N ALA A 151 3.92 -26.01 -14.68
CA ALA A 151 3.54 -26.94 -15.73
C ALA A 151 4.76 -27.45 -16.53
N ASP A 152 5.70 -26.56 -16.83
CA ASP A 152 6.96 -26.90 -17.51
C ASP A 152 7.85 -27.77 -16.60
N MET A 153 7.95 -27.47 -15.30
CA MET A 153 8.67 -28.31 -14.32
C MET A 153 8.01 -29.69 -14.12
N ALA A 154 6.68 -29.77 -14.20
CA ALA A 154 5.92 -31.01 -14.07
C ALA A 154 5.84 -31.84 -15.38
N GLY A 155 6.45 -31.37 -16.47
CA GLY A 155 6.44 -32.07 -17.76
C GLY A 155 5.06 -32.15 -18.42
N ILE A 156 4.11 -31.30 -18.02
CA ILE A 156 2.75 -31.30 -18.57
C ILE A 156 2.80 -30.57 -19.92
N THR A 157 3.10 -31.29 -21.00
CA THR A 157 2.98 -30.77 -22.37
C THR A 157 1.52 -30.44 -22.65
N THR A 158 1.16 -29.15 -22.64
CA THR A 158 -0.19 -28.71 -23.03
C THR A 158 -0.41 -29.00 -24.51
N THR A 159 -1.20 -30.03 -24.82
CA THR A 159 -1.57 -30.40 -26.19
C THR A 159 -2.51 -29.34 -26.82
N PRO A 160 -2.64 -29.26 -28.16
CA PRO A 160 -3.16 -28.09 -28.88
C PRO A 160 -4.67 -27.79 -28.74
N VAL A 161 -5.42 -28.54 -27.92
CA VAL A 161 -6.89 -28.48 -27.86
C VAL A 161 -7.42 -27.19 -27.19
N THR A 162 -6.59 -26.45 -26.46
CA THR A 162 -7.04 -25.29 -25.67
C THR A 162 -7.06 -23.95 -26.42
N ARG A 163 -6.58 -23.87 -27.67
CA ARG A 163 -6.61 -22.59 -28.45
C ARG A 163 -8.02 -22.11 -28.80
N ALA A 164 -9.02 -22.99 -28.81
CA ALA A 164 -10.39 -22.63 -29.19
C ALA A 164 -11.13 -21.81 -28.12
N TRP A 165 -10.82 -21.99 -26.84
CA TRP A 165 -11.49 -21.29 -25.73
C TRP A 165 -10.96 -19.87 -25.52
N LYS A 166 -9.69 -19.62 -25.87
CA LYS A 166 -9.03 -18.32 -25.69
C LYS A 166 -9.58 -17.23 -26.64
N LYS A 167 -10.07 -17.60 -27.83
CA LYS A 167 -10.65 -16.64 -28.79
C LYS A 167 -12.09 -16.19 -28.44
N LYS A 168 -12.90 -17.03 -27.77
CA LYS A 168 -14.26 -16.64 -27.35
C LYS A 168 -14.27 -15.72 -26.13
N GLY A 169 -13.32 -15.85 -25.19
CA GLY A 169 -13.21 -14.96 -24.04
C GLY A 169 -12.72 -13.54 -24.37
N ASN A 170 -11.88 -13.40 -25.40
CA ASN A 170 -11.22 -12.12 -25.71
C ASN A 170 -12.16 -11.09 -26.39
N LYS A 171 -13.27 -11.53 -27.00
CA LYS A 171 -14.30 -10.63 -27.54
C LYS A 171 -15.18 -10.01 -26.45
N LYS A 172 -15.35 -10.70 -25.31
CA LYS A 172 -16.17 -10.19 -24.19
C LYS A 172 -15.38 -9.23 -23.28
N LYS A 173 -14.06 -9.37 -23.22
CA LYS A 173 -13.16 -8.56 -22.37
C LYS A 173 -12.78 -7.17 -22.95
N LYS A 174 -13.36 -6.75 -24.09
CA LYS A 174 -13.05 -5.47 -24.74
C LYS A 174 -13.97 -4.31 -24.29
N ARG A 175 -14.99 -4.57 -23.45
CA ARG A 175 -15.87 -3.54 -22.87
C ARG A 175 -15.76 -3.51 -21.35
N GLU A 176 -14.57 -3.21 -20.82
CA GLU A 176 -14.40 -2.72 -19.45
C GLU A 176 -12.97 -2.15 -19.35
N ARG A 177 -12.73 -1.03 -20.06
CA ARG A 177 -11.56 -0.20 -19.79
C ARG A 177 -12.00 0.84 -18.76
N ILE A 178 -12.07 0.41 -17.50
CA ILE A 178 -12.09 1.34 -16.37
C ILE A 178 -10.68 1.94 -16.30
N SER A 179 -10.63 3.27 -16.16
CA SER A 179 -9.43 4.08 -16.32
C SER A 179 -8.30 3.61 -15.40
N ARG A 180 -7.12 3.35 -15.97
CA ARG A 180 -5.89 2.99 -15.24
C ARG A 180 -5.43 4.09 -14.27
N GLU A 181 -6.04 5.27 -14.33
CA GLU A 181 -5.71 6.41 -13.48
C GLU A 181 -6.30 6.30 -12.06
N SER A 182 -7.34 5.49 -11.81
CA SER A 182 -7.92 5.41 -10.44
C SER A 182 -7.10 4.54 -9.47
N VAL A 183 -6.24 3.64 -9.97
CA VAL A 183 -5.46 2.72 -9.12
C VAL A 183 -4.23 3.41 -8.55
N VAL A 184 -3.69 4.41 -9.26
CA VAL A 184 -2.62 5.26 -8.71
C VAL A 184 -3.19 6.27 -7.70
N ASP A 185 -4.42 6.75 -7.89
CA ASP A 185 -5.06 7.68 -6.94
C ASP A 185 -5.45 7.01 -5.61
N LEU A 186 -5.79 5.72 -5.59
CA LEU A 186 -6.07 5.01 -4.33
C LEU A 186 -4.82 4.75 -3.48
N CYS A 187 -3.64 4.67 -4.10
CA CYS A 187 -2.36 4.55 -3.38
C CYS A 187 -1.90 5.86 -2.72
N PHE A 188 -2.53 6.99 -3.04
CA PHE A 188 -2.26 8.28 -2.40
C PHE A 188 -3.17 8.57 -1.20
N PHE A 189 -4.20 7.75 -0.97
CA PHE A 189 -5.19 7.97 0.10
C PHE A 189 -5.01 7.07 1.33
N PHE A 190 -3.95 6.24 1.37
CA PHE A 190 -3.56 5.46 2.55
C PHE A 190 -2.07 5.53 2.81
#